data_AF-A0A7G7Z8K1-F1
#
_entry.id   AF-A0A7G7Z8K1-F1
#
_cell.length_a   1.000
_cell.length_b   1.000
_cell.length_c   1.000
_cell.angle_alpha   90.00
_cell.angle_beta   90.00
_cell.angle_gamma   90.00
#
_symmetry.space_group_name_H-M   'P 1'
#
loop_
_entity.id
_entity.type
_entity.pdbx_description
1 polymer ?
#
loop_
_entity_poly.entity_id
_entity_poly.type
_entity_poly.pdbx_seq_one_letter_code
_entity_poly.pdbx_strand_id
1 'polypeptide(L)'
;MGMIAELKLGRTLTKLTGLFVEANRDPHFSHEDVRSTEKYQQLTEKLKAYNPTKVTIELLNNMMVTLKMGNDERHTAQSHLLDALDKDGFAIKET
;
A
#
# COMPACT_ATOMS: atom_id res chain seq x y z
N MET A 1 -14.25 -16.32 -7.18
CA MET A 1 -13.23 -15.40 -7.75
C MET A 1 -11.87 -15.86 -7.25
N GLY A 2 -10.99 -16.23 -8.18
CA GLY A 2 -9.86 -17.14 -7.91
C GLY A 2 -8.54 -16.49 -7.50
N MET A 3 -7.68 -17.31 -6.87
CA MET A 3 -6.30 -17.11 -6.39
C MET A 3 -5.42 -16.14 -7.20
N ILE A 4 -5.60 -16.06 -8.53
CA ILE A 4 -4.86 -15.13 -9.41
C ILE A 4 -5.17 -13.66 -9.07
N ALA A 5 -6.40 -13.33 -8.71
CA ALA A 5 -6.79 -11.97 -8.35
C ALA A 5 -6.17 -11.52 -7.02
N GLU A 6 -6.06 -12.45 -6.06
CA GLU A 6 -5.42 -12.21 -4.76
C GLU A 6 -3.90 -11.99 -4.92
N LEU A 7 -3.23 -12.82 -5.73
CA LEU A 7 -1.81 -12.61 -6.05
C LEU A 7 -1.54 -11.27 -6.74
N LYS A 8 -2.46 -10.79 -7.60
CA LYS A 8 -2.35 -9.47 -8.23
C LYS A 8 -2.54 -8.33 -7.23
N LEU A 9 -3.46 -8.47 -6.28
CA LEU A 9 -3.68 -7.49 -5.22
C LEU A 9 -2.45 -7.39 -4.30
N GLY A 10 -1.99 -8.52 -3.77
CA GLY A 10 -0.81 -8.56 -2.89
C GLY A 10 0.42 -7.93 -3.53
N ARG A 11 0.70 -8.23 -4.82
CA ARG A 11 1.80 -7.61 -5.58
C ARG A 11 1.64 -6.11 -5.77
N THR A 12 0.41 -5.62 -5.98
CA THR A 12 0.14 -4.18 -6.12
C THR A 12 0.39 -3.48 -4.80
N LEU A 13 -0.10 -4.05 -3.70
CA LEU A 13 0.10 -3.53 -2.35
C LEU A 13 1.57 -3.54 -1.94
N THR A 14 2.35 -4.58 -2.27
CA THR A 14 3.80 -4.58 -2.04
C THR A 14 4.48 -3.39 -2.72
N LYS A 15 4.13 -3.12 -3.99
CA LYS A 15 4.73 -2.01 -4.74
C LYS A 15 4.37 -0.66 -4.13
N LEU A 16 3.13 -0.50 -3.70
CA LEU A 16 2.67 0.69 -2.98
C LEU A 16 3.42 0.85 -1.65
N THR A 17 3.55 -0.20 -0.84
CA THR A 17 4.31 -0.14 0.42
C THR A 17 5.76 0.26 0.16
N GLY A 18 6.38 -0.23 -0.91
CA GLY A 18 7.73 0.14 -1.31
C GLY A 18 7.91 1.65 -1.54
N LEU A 19 6.92 2.33 -2.13
CA LEU A 19 6.97 3.79 -2.30
C LEU A 19 7.01 4.54 -0.97
N PHE A 20 6.24 4.07 0.01
CA PHE A 20 6.19 4.69 1.34
C PHE A 20 7.42 4.36 2.18
N VAL A 21 8.07 3.21 1.94
CA VAL A 21 9.39 2.92 2.51
C VAL A 21 10.45 3.86 1.94
N GLU A 22 10.45 4.08 0.62
CA GLU A 22 11.36 5.05 -0.01
C GLU A 22 11.16 6.45 0.58
N ALA A 23 9.91 6.88 0.78
CA ALA A 23 9.59 8.15 1.44
C ALA A 23 10.03 8.22 2.90
N ASN A 24 9.86 7.15 3.68
CA ASN A 24 10.32 7.11 5.07
C ASN A 24 11.85 7.28 5.19
N ARG A 25 12.61 6.95 4.14
CA ARG A 25 14.09 7.05 4.11
C ARG A 25 14.60 8.40 3.64
N ASP A 26 13.77 9.17 2.94
CA ASP A 26 14.16 10.49 2.42
C ASP A 26 13.51 11.61 3.26
N PRO A 27 14.29 12.36 4.05
CA PRO A 27 13.75 13.43 4.88
C PRO A 27 13.15 14.60 4.10
N HIS A 28 13.37 14.69 2.78
CA HIS A 28 12.79 15.71 1.91
C HIS A 28 11.53 15.24 1.17
N PHE A 29 11.14 13.98 1.32
CA PHE A 29 10.05 13.38 0.56
C PHE A 29 8.94 12.89 1.50
N SER A 30 7.80 13.59 1.49
CA SER A 30 6.68 13.27 2.37
C SER A 30 5.76 12.20 1.77
N HIS A 31 4.91 11.60 2.61
CA HIS A 31 3.89 10.65 2.16
C HIS A 31 2.83 11.28 1.25
N GLU A 32 2.58 12.58 1.41
CA GLU A 32 1.68 13.33 0.54
C GLU A 32 2.31 13.54 -0.85
N ASP A 33 3.64 13.67 -0.92
CA ASP A 33 4.35 13.72 -2.20
C ASP A 33 4.26 12.38 -2.94
N VAL A 34 4.32 11.25 -2.21
CA VAL A 34 4.10 9.91 -2.79
C VAL A 34 2.76 9.85 -3.52
N ARG A 35 1.68 10.36 -2.92
CA ARG A 35 0.33 10.35 -3.50
C ARG A 35 0.23 11.13 -4.81
N SER A 36 1.07 12.15 -4.96
CA SER A 36 1.16 12.98 -6.17
C SER A 36 1.98 12.34 -7.29
N THR A 37 2.71 11.25 -7.02
CA THR A 37 3.49 10.56 -8.05
C THR A 37 2.61 9.80 -9.03
N GLU A 38 3.00 9.81 -10.31
CA GLU A 38 2.35 9.00 -11.34
C GLU A 38 2.35 7.51 -10.97
N LYS A 39 3.44 7.03 -10.35
CA LYS A 39 3.59 5.63 -9.95
C LYS A 39 2.57 5.22 -8.89
N TYR A 40 2.26 6.10 -7.92
CA TYR A 40 1.20 5.85 -6.96
C TYR A 40 -0.16 5.77 -7.65
N GLN A 41 -0.50 6.76 -8.47
CA GLN A 41 -1.77 6.82 -9.21
C GLN A 41 -1.99 5.58 -10.08
N GLN A 42 -0.98 5.17 -10.85
CA GLN A 42 -1.06 3.96 -11.69
C GLN A 42 -1.27 2.67 -10.88
N LEU A 43 -0.77 2.61 -9.64
CA LEU A 43 -0.95 1.47 -8.76
C LEU A 43 -2.32 1.48 -8.08
N THR A 44 -2.80 2.65 -7.63
CA THR A 44 -4.12 2.78 -7.00
C THR A 44 -5.27 2.59 -7.99
N GLU A 45 -5.10 2.95 -9.27
CA GLU A 45 -6.06 2.60 -10.33
C GLU A 45 -6.37 1.09 -10.38
N LYS A 46 -5.38 0.24 -10.09
CA LYS A 46 -5.55 -1.22 -10.06
C LYS A 46 -6.37 -1.69 -8.87
N LEU A 47 -6.51 -0.87 -7.84
CA LEU A 47 -7.29 -1.17 -6.64
C LEU A 47 -8.80 -0.96 -6.86
N LYS A 48 -9.22 -0.18 -7.88
CA LYS A 48 -10.64 0.09 -8.20
C LYS A 48 -11.49 -1.18 -8.40
N ALA A 49 -10.86 -2.27 -8.84
CA ALA A 49 -11.53 -3.55 -9.05
C ALA A 49 -11.75 -4.36 -7.76
N TYR A 50 -11.21 -3.91 -6.62
CA TYR A 50 -11.23 -4.61 -5.35
C TYR A 50 -12.10 -3.88 -4.34
N ASN A 51 -12.71 -4.65 -3.44
CA ASN A 51 -13.46 -4.09 -2.32
C ASN A 51 -12.47 -3.45 -1.29
N PRO A 52 -12.74 -2.24 -0.78
CA PRO A 52 -11.85 -1.56 0.17
C PRO A 52 -11.53 -2.35 1.47
N THR A 53 -12.49 -3.11 2.00
CA THR A 53 -12.25 -4.01 3.14
C THR A 53 -11.26 -5.11 2.76
N LYS A 54 -11.37 -5.69 1.56
CA LYS A 54 -10.40 -6.71 1.09
C LYS A 54 -9.01 -6.11 0.88
N VAL A 55 -8.91 -4.88 0.36
CA VAL A 55 -7.64 -4.15 0.25
C VAL A 55 -6.99 -3.96 1.62
N THR A 56 -7.78 -3.56 2.61
CA THR A 56 -7.33 -3.36 4.00
C THR A 56 -6.80 -4.66 4.60
N ILE A 57 -7.61 -5.72 4.57
CA ILE A 57 -7.23 -7.04 5.09
C ILE A 57 -5.96 -7.54 4.40
N GLU A 58 -5.89 -7.42 3.08
CA GLU A 58 -4.73 -7.87 2.33
C GLU A 58 -3.49 -7.04 2.66
N LEU A 59 -3.61 -5.72 2.82
CA LEU A 59 -2.50 -4.82 3.18
C LEU A 59 -1.93 -5.15 4.56
N LEU A 60 -2.80 -5.35 5.55
CA LEU A 60 -2.41 -5.73 6.92
C LEU A 60 -1.80 -7.13 6.95
N ASN A 61 -2.33 -8.06 6.16
CA ASN A 61 -1.83 -9.41 6.03
C ASN A 61 -0.68 -9.56 5.02
N ASN A 62 -0.25 -8.48 4.37
CA ASN A 62 0.74 -8.53 3.28
C ASN A 62 2.15 -8.80 3.82
N MET A 63 2.36 -9.99 4.37
CA MET A 63 3.65 -10.51 4.82
C MET A 63 4.52 -10.96 3.63
N MET A 64 3.97 -11.03 2.41
CA MET A 64 4.52 -11.91 1.38
C MET A 64 5.73 -11.36 0.60
N VAL A 65 6.07 -10.07 0.64
CA VAL A 65 7.14 -9.55 -0.23
C VAL A 65 7.95 -8.40 0.37
N THR A 66 8.42 -8.54 1.61
CA THR A 66 9.31 -7.53 2.23
C THR A 66 10.37 -8.15 3.13
N LEU A 67 10.79 -9.39 2.88
CA LEU A 67 11.92 -10.03 3.60
C LEU A 67 13.24 -9.23 3.53
N LYS A 68 13.34 -8.21 2.65
CA LYS A 68 14.49 -7.31 2.51
C LYS A 68 14.35 -5.96 3.25
N MET A 69 13.24 -5.70 3.94
CA MET A 69 12.98 -4.44 4.66
C MET A 69 12.94 -4.70 6.17
N GLY A 70 13.40 -3.73 6.96
CA GLY A 70 13.29 -3.80 8.42
C GLY A 70 11.84 -3.91 8.86
N ASN A 71 11.58 -4.70 9.90
CA ASN A 71 10.21 -5.01 10.37
C ASN A 71 9.43 -3.72 10.71
N ASP A 72 10.08 -2.79 11.40
CA ASP A 72 9.48 -1.55 11.89
C ASP A 72 9.20 -0.56 10.75
N GLU A 73 10.17 -0.36 9.87
CA GLU A 73 10.04 0.50 8.69
C GLU A 73 8.88 0.07 7.80
N ARG A 74 8.68 -1.24 7.67
CA ARG A 74 7.55 -1.81 6.95
C ARG A 74 6.24 -1.51 7.63
N HIS A 75 6.13 -1.71 8.94
CA HIS A 75 4.89 -1.43 9.67
C HIS A 75 4.53 0.05 9.60
N THR A 76 5.50 0.95 9.73
CA THR A 76 5.31 2.39 9.53
C THR A 76 4.85 2.70 8.10
N ALA A 77 5.49 2.15 7.07
CA ALA A 77 5.09 2.36 5.68
C ALA A 77 3.70 1.78 5.37
N GLN A 78 3.35 0.62 5.93
CA GLN A 78 2.01 0.04 5.81
C GLN A 78 0.95 0.91 6.47
N SER A 79 1.24 1.49 7.63
CA SER A 79 0.34 2.43 8.31
C SER A 79 0.11 3.67 7.47
N HIS A 80 1.17 4.31 6.98
CA HIS A 80 1.04 5.50 6.13
C HIS A 80 0.34 5.20 4.80
N LEU A 81 0.61 4.04 4.21
CA LEU A 81 -0.10 3.59 3.02
C LEU A 81 -1.58 3.37 3.31
N LEU A 82 -1.94 2.74 4.43
CA LEU A 82 -3.33 2.55 4.83
C LEU A 82 -4.05 3.90 4.95
N ASP A 83 -3.42 4.88 5.61
CA ASP A 83 -3.96 6.24 5.74
C ASP A 83 -4.17 6.90 4.38
N ALA A 84 -3.22 6.75 3.45
CA ALA A 84 -3.34 7.31 2.10
C ALA A 84 -4.47 6.64 1.30
N LEU A 85 -4.54 5.30 1.35
CA LEU A 85 -5.58 4.54 0.65
C LEU A 85 -6.97 4.79 1.23
N ASP A 86 -7.10 5.01 2.55
CA ASP A 86 -8.35 5.37 3.20
C ASP A 86 -8.85 6.75 2.72
N LYS A 87 -7.96 7.76 2.71
CA LYS A 87 -8.26 9.09 2.14
C LYS A 87 -8.71 9.03 0.68
N ASP A 88 -8.14 8.13 -0.10
CA ASP A 88 -8.45 7.95 -1.52
C ASP A 88 -9.62 6.98 -1.78
N GLY A 89 -10.23 6.42 -0.73
CA GLY A 89 -11.38 5.51 -0.81
C GLY A 89 -11.06 4.09 -1.29
N PHE A 90 -9.79 3.70 -1.30
CA PHE A 90 -9.32 2.37 -1.69
C PHE A 90 -9.17 1.39 -0.53
N ALA A 91 -9.11 1.88 0.71
CA ALA A 91 -9.08 1.08 1.93
C ALA A 91 -10.07 1.64 2.96
N ILE A 92 -10.25 0.92 4.08
CA ILE A 92 -11.05 1.38 5.22
C ILE A 92 -10.18 1.19 6.46
N LYS A 93 -9.80 2.29 7.10
CA LYS A 93 -9.17 2.22 8.41
C LYS A 93 -10.26 2.05 9.46
N GLU A 94 -10.41 0.85 10.01
CA GLU A 94 -11.29 0.64 11.16
C GLU A 94 -10.71 1.44 12.35
N THR A 95 -11.49 2.41 12.83
CA THR A 95 -11.17 3.27 13.98
C THR A 95 -11.24 2.52 15.31
#